data_AF-A0A353RAP3-F1
#
_entry.id   AF-A0A353RAP3-F1
#
_cell.length_a   1.000
_cell.length_b   1.000
_cell.length_c   1.000
_cell.angle_alpha   90.00
_cell.angle_beta   90.00
_cell.angle_gamma   90.00
#
_symmetry.space_group_name_H-M   'P 1'
#
loop_
_entity.id
_entity.type
_entity.pdbx_description
1 polymer ?
#
loop_
_entity_poly.entity_id
_entity_poly.type
_entity_poly.pdbx_seq_one_letter_code
_entity_poly.pdbx_strand_id
1 'polypeptide(L)'
;MIWIKLGILIIGFIYAGLIPFTVKRVVRQIDFDLNRQTLSFLSNKTLYDKTIVTGYTRLLFATAVLHYVFFWLLSQYYNLGEHETYMQYITYTFSFFTLLAFVPHNIRPYSFRRLSSTLQRLAHNMLAIVVFLSLPTLIILFQSAIIENMPLGGIIGLVIIGMTVIITAISIIREGINGITEIFFINGISIWTVFVTIYTVLFG
;
A
#
# COMPACT_ATOMS: atom_id res chain seq x y z
N MET A 1 15.18 17.13 -14.70
CA MET A 1 15.47 16.59 -13.35
C MET A 1 14.76 17.34 -12.22
N ILE A 2 14.80 18.68 -12.13
CA ILE A 2 14.16 19.42 -11.02
C ILE A 2 12.65 19.15 -10.87
N TRP A 3 11.92 19.07 -11.99
CA TRP A 3 10.49 18.74 -12.02
C TRP A 3 10.17 17.31 -11.56
N ILE A 4 11.08 16.36 -11.85
CA ILE A 4 10.95 14.96 -11.39
C ILE A 4 11.13 14.89 -9.88
N LYS A 5 12.18 15.54 -9.33
CA LYS A 5 12.39 15.67 -7.88
C LYS A 5 11.21 16.32 -7.18
N LEU A 6 10.65 17.39 -7.76
CA LEU A 6 9.47 18.07 -7.22
C LEU A 6 8.25 17.13 -7.21
N GLY A 7 8.03 16.36 -8.27
CA GLY A 7 6.97 15.35 -8.33
C GLY A 7 7.13 14.27 -7.26
N ILE A 8 8.35 13.73 -7.09
CA ILE A 8 8.69 12.76 -6.02
C ILE A 8 8.41 13.38 -4.65
N LEU A 9 8.82 14.63 -4.43
CA LEU A 9 8.60 15.34 -3.17
C LEU A 9 7.11 15.53 -2.84
N ILE A 10 6.33 16.01 -3.81
CA ILE A 10 4.88 16.25 -3.64
C ILE A 10 4.17 14.92 -3.34
N ILE A 11 4.43 13.89 -4.14
CA ILE A 11 3.78 12.59 -3.96
C ILE A 11 4.23 11.96 -2.64
N GLY A 12 5.53 11.99 -2.33
CA GLY A 12 6.07 11.49 -1.06
C GLY A 12 5.44 12.16 0.15
N PHE A 13 5.21 13.49 0.10
CA PHE A 13 4.54 14.22 1.17
C PHE A 13 3.06 13.84 1.31
N ILE A 14 2.33 13.67 0.18
CA ILE A 14 0.95 13.18 0.19
C ILE A 14 0.89 11.77 0.79
N TYR A 15 1.82 10.91 0.40
CA TYR A 15 1.91 9.52 0.84
C TYR A 15 2.24 9.40 2.34
N ALA A 16 3.16 10.23 2.81
CA ALA A 16 3.65 10.21 4.18
C ALA A 16 2.77 10.94 5.19
N GLY A 17 2.16 12.04 4.77
CA GLY A 17 1.36 12.89 5.65
C GLY A 17 -0.13 12.59 5.57
N LEU A 18 -0.67 12.62 4.35
CA LEU A 18 -2.11 12.72 4.14
C LEU A 18 -2.81 11.36 4.33
N ILE A 19 -2.19 10.28 3.86
CA ILE A 19 -2.76 8.92 3.97
C ILE A 19 -2.79 8.43 5.43
N PRO A 20 -1.69 8.41 6.19
CA PRO A 20 -1.70 7.91 7.58
C PRO A 20 -2.58 8.76 8.50
N PHE A 21 -2.59 10.09 8.29
CA PHE A 21 -3.45 11.00 9.05
C PHE A 21 -4.93 10.76 8.77
N THR A 22 -5.31 10.59 7.50
CA THR A 22 -6.69 10.33 7.10
C THR A 22 -7.17 8.98 7.63
N VAL A 23 -6.35 7.93 7.50
CA VAL A 23 -6.66 6.61 8.06
C VAL A 23 -6.85 6.72 9.57
N LYS A 24 -5.90 7.32 10.30
CA LYS A 24 -5.99 7.49 11.77
C LYS A 24 -7.21 8.30 12.22
N ARG A 25 -7.61 9.32 11.46
CA ARG A 25 -8.78 10.14 11.77
C ARG A 25 -10.08 9.35 11.59
N VAL A 26 -10.18 8.55 10.52
CA VAL A 26 -11.34 7.68 10.27
C VAL A 26 -11.41 6.55 11.32
N VAL A 27 -10.26 5.93 11.65
CA VAL A 27 -10.12 4.91 12.73
C VAL A 27 -10.72 5.39 14.05
N ARG A 28 -10.42 6.61 14.46
CA ARG A 28 -10.81 7.14 15.78
C ARG A 28 -12.30 7.41 15.94
N GLN A 29 -13.06 7.46 14.85
CA GLN A 29 -14.50 7.76 14.88
C GLN A 29 -15.37 6.49 14.96
N ILE A 30 -14.76 5.32 15.12
CA ILE A 30 -15.43 4.02 14.96
C ILE A 30 -15.15 3.17 16.20
N ASP A 31 -16.22 2.61 16.77
CA ASP A 31 -16.14 1.64 17.86
C ASP A 31 -15.88 0.24 17.27
N PHE A 32 -14.73 -0.35 17.58
CA PHE A 32 -14.29 -1.63 17.00
C PHE A 32 -14.63 -2.81 17.91
N ASP A 33 -15.50 -3.71 17.45
CA ASP A 33 -15.65 -5.05 18.04
C ASP A 33 -14.81 -6.07 17.25
N LEU A 34 -13.57 -6.26 17.72
CA LEU A 34 -12.58 -7.18 17.14
C LEU A 34 -12.99 -8.66 17.22
N ASN A 35 -13.99 -9.01 18.06
CA ASN A 35 -14.52 -10.38 18.13
C ASN A 35 -15.57 -10.69 17.05
N ARG A 36 -16.13 -9.66 16.40
CA ARG A 36 -17.17 -9.80 15.36
C ARG A 36 -16.74 -9.32 13.98
N GLN A 37 -15.74 -8.44 13.89
CA GLN A 37 -15.34 -7.80 12.65
C GLN A 37 -13.95 -8.32 12.22
N THR A 38 -13.88 -8.93 11.03
CA THR A 38 -12.61 -9.38 10.45
C THR A 38 -12.22 -8.56 9.22
N LEU A 39 -10.93 -8.24 9.17
CA LEU A 39 -10.03 -8.27 8.01
C LEU A 39 -10.09 -7.24 6.89
N SER A 40 -10.84 -6.17 7.03
CA SER A 40 -10.47 -4.98 6.27
C SER A 40 -11.10 -3.81 6.97
N PHE A 41 -10.23 -2.91 7.44
CA PHE A 41 -10.58 -1.64 8.06
C PHE A 41 -11.55 -0.79 7.20
N LEU A 42 -11.67 -1.20 5.93
CA LEU A 42 -12.20 -0.46 4.81
C LEU A 42 -13.40 -1.15 4.15
N SER A 43 -13.79 -2.31 4.68
CA SER A 43 -14.77 -3.21 4.06
C SER A 43 -16.20 -3.03 4.58
N ASN A 44 -16.39 -2.27 5.66
CA ASN A 44 -17.59 -2.38 6.47
C ASN A 44 -18.73 -1.49 5.95
N LYS A 45 -19.44 -1.95 4.92
CA LYS A 45 -20.66 -1.29 4.40
C LYS A 45 -21.77 -1.10 5.44
N THR A 46 -21.71 -1.77 6.59
CA THR A 46 -22.67 -1.58 7.69
C THR A 46 -22.23 -0.51 8.71
N LEU A 47 -20.95 -0.11 8.71
CA LEU A 47 -20.43 1.01 9.51
C LEU A 47 -20.43 2.34 8.75
N TYR A 48 -20.46 2.32 7.42
CA TYR A 48 -20.22 3.49 6.58
C TYR A 48 -21.39 3.78 5.63
N ASP A 49 -21.85 5.04 5.65
CA ASP A 49 -22.84 5.55 4.70
C ASP A 49 -22.34 5.47 3.24
N LYS A 50 -23.24 5.43 2.24
CA LYS A 50 -22.89 5.28 0.81
C LYS A 50 -21.88 6.32 0.33
N THR A 51 -21.93 7.52 0.90
CA THR A 51 -21.00 8.62 0.62
C THR A 51 -19.57 8.26 1.05
N ILE A 52 -19.40 7.62 2.20
CA ILE A 52 -18.10 7.20 2.73
C ILE A 52 -17.52 6.05 1.90
N VAL A 53 -18.35 5.07 1.53
CA VAL A 53 -17.93 3.96 0.64
C VAL A 53 -17.42 4.50 -0.70
N THR A 54 -18.13 5.45 -1.29
CA THR A 54 -17.72 6.07 -2.56
C THR A 54 -16.44 6.89 -2.42
N GLY A 55 -16.33 7.68 -1.34
CA GLY A 55 -15.11 8.43 -1.03
C GLY A 55 -13.90 7.52 -0.82
N TYR A 56 -14.10 6.38 -0.15
CA TYR A 56 -13.06 5.40 0.07
C TYR A 56 -12.59 4.71 -1.21
N THR A 57 -13.50 4.28 -2.10
CA THR A 57 -13.11 3.74 -3.42
C THR A 57 -12.29 4.76 -4.22
N ARG A 58 -12.70 6.03 -4.22
CA ARG A 58 -11.94 7.11 -4.88
C ARG A 58 -10.57 7.31 -4.24
N LEU A 59 -10.48 7.23 -2.92
CA LEU A 59 -9.21 7.32 -2.19
C LEU A 59 -8.27 6.18 -2.57
N LEU A 60 -8.74 4.92 -2.57
CA LEU A 60 -7.93 3.77 -3.01
C LEU A 60 -7.45 3.92 -4.44
N PHE A 61 -8.33 4.35 -5.35
CA PHE A 61 -7.97 4.57 -6.73
C PHE A 61 -6.93 5.69 -6.87
N ALA A 62 -7.10 6.81 -6.17
CA ALA A 62 -6.12 7.89 -6.14
C ALA A 62 -4.76 7.40 -5.58
N THR A 63 -4.77 6.57 -4.54
CA THR A 63 -3.57 5.95 -3.97
C THR A 63 -2.88 5.02 -4.97
N ALA A 64 -3.63 4.25 -5.77
CA ALA A 64 -3.07 3.41 -6.83
C ALA A 64 -2.35 4.26 -7.89
N VAL A 65 -3.01 5.34 -8.35
CA VAL A 65 -2.43 6.28 -9.33
C VAL A 65 -1.18 6.96 -8.76
N LEU A 66 -1.24 7.47 -7.53
CA LEU A 66 -0.09 8.11 -6.87
C LEU A 66 1.10 7.17 -6.75
N HIS A 67 0.88 5.90 -6.37
CA HIS A 67 1.95 4.90 -6.35
C HIS A 67 2.59 4.69 -7.72
N TYR A 68 1.76 4.49 -8.76
CA TYR A 68 2.26 4.28 -10.11
C TYR A 68 3.15 5.45 -10.54
N VAL A 69 2.64 6.68 -10.37
CA VAL A 69 3.38 7.89 -10.72
C VAL A 69 4.65 8.03 -9.88
N PHE A 70 4.61 7.69 -8.59
CA PHE A 70 5.79 7.74 -7.72
C PHE A 70 6.92 6.83 -8.22
N PHE A 71 6.64 5.54 -8.44
CA PHE A 71 7.65 4.59 -8.91
C PHE A 71 8.08 4.86 -10.35
N TRP A 72 7.19 5.40 -11.19
CA TRP A 72 7.55 5.86 -12.52
C TRP A 72 8.50 7.06 -12.49
N LEU A 73 8.24 8.06 -11.63
CA LEU A 73 9.17 9.18 -11.45
C LEU A 73 10.53 8.72 -10.90
N LEU A 74 10.53 7.76 -9.97
CA LEU A 74 11.77 7.14 -9.49
C LEU A 74 12.49 6.39 -10.61
N SER A 75 11.78 5.66 -11.47
CA SER A 75 12.41 4.94 -12.60
C SER A 75 13.04 5.91 -13.60
N GLN A 76 12.38 7.02 -13.89
CA GLN A 76 12.92 8.10 -14.72
C GLN A 76 14.12 8.79 -14.06
N TYR A 77 14.08 9.01 -12.74
CA TYR A 77 15.15 9.66 -12.01
C TYR A 77 16.44 8.83 -11.99
N TYR A 78 16.31 7.54 -11.69
CA TYR A 78 17.42 6.61 -11.54
C TYR A 78 17.81 5.90 -12.85
N ASN A 79 17.22 6.30 -13.98
CA ASN A 79 17.40 5.67 -15.29
C ASN A 79 17.16 4.15 -15.28
N LEU A 80 16.12 3.70 -14.57
CA LEU A 80 15.81 2.27 -14.40
C LEU A 80 14.96 1.69 -15.54
N GLY A 81 14.83 2.41 -16.66
CA GLY A 81 13.98 2.01 -17.79
C GLY A 81 14.39 0.70 -18.44
N GLU A 82 15.68 0.33 -18.34
CA GLU A 82 16.23 -0.92 -18.87
C GLU A 82 15.96 -2.13 -17.95
N HIS A 83 15.54 -1.91 -16.70
CA HIS A 83 15.16 -2.98 -15.79
C HIS A 83 13.73 -3.44 -16.07
N GLU A 84 13.57 -4.28 -17.10
CA GLU A 84 12.28 -4.76 -17.58
C GLU A 84 11.41 -5.35 -16.46
N THR A 85 11.99 -6.20 -15.60
CA THR A 85 11.29 -6.79 -14.45
C THR A 85 10.73 -5.72 -13.52
N TYR A 86 11.51 -4.68 -13.19
CA TYR A 86 11.04 -3.60 -12.33
C TYR A 86 9.88 -2.83 -12.99
N MET A 87 10.00 -2.51 -14.27
CA MET A 87 8.96 -1.80 -15.03
C MET A 87 7.65 -2.61 -15.15
N GLN A 88 7.74 -3.92 -15.33
CA GLN A 88 6.57 -4.82 -15.31
C GLN A 88 5.91 -4.83 -13.93
N TYR A 89 6.70 -4.91 -12.85
CA TYR A 89 6.17 -4.92 -11.48
C TYR A 89 5.51 -3.60 -11.07
N ILE A 90 5.94 -2.45 -11.60
CA ILE A 90 5.21 -1.17 -11.43
C ILE A 90 3.78 -1.33 -11.98
N THR A 91 3.67 -1.88 -13.20
CA THR A 91 2.39 -2.04 -13.90
C THR A 91 1.49 -3.07 -13.22
N TYR A 92 2.04 -4.20 -12.79
CA TYR A 92 1.30 -5.23 -12.05
C TYR A 92 0.81 -4.70 -10.71
N THR A 93 1.67 -4.04 -9.94
CA THR A 93 1.29 -3.44 -8.65
C THR A 93 0.16 -2.43 -8.83
N PHE A 94 0.26 -1.54 -9.82
CA PHE A 94 -0.82 -0.60 -10.14
C PHE A 94 -2.13 -1.31 -10.50
N SER A 95 -2.07 -2.37 -11.31
CA SER A 95 -3.24 -3.13 -11.73
C SER A 95 -3.92 -3.80 -10.54
N PHE A 96 -3.17 -4.46 -9.66
CA PHE A 96 -3.71 -5.10 -8.47
C PHE A 96 -4.31 -4.09 -7.48
N PHE A 97 -3.64 -2.96 -7.25
CA PHE A 97 -4.17 -1.88 -6.42
C PHE A 97 -5.47 -1.29 -6.97
N THR A 98 -5.50 -1.06 -8.28
CA THR A 98 -6.68 -0.52 -8.96
C THR A 98 -7.83 -1.50 -8.89
N LEU A 99 -7.60 -2.79 -9.19
CA LEU A 99 -8.61 -3.83 -9.06
C LEU A 99 -9.14 -3.90 -7.62
N LEU A 100 -8.28 -3.80 -6.61
CA LEU A 100 -8.68 -3.85 -5.21
C LEU A 100 -9.63 -2.70 -4.85
N ALA A 101 -9.44 -1.52 -5.44
CA ALA A 101 -10.33 -0.37 -5.26
C ALA A 101 -11.76 -0.63 -5.75
N PHE A 102 -11.92 -1.41 -6.82
CA PHE A 102 -13.21 -1.68 -7.45
C PHE A 102 -13.86 -3.01 -7.00
N VAL A 103 -13.12 -3.91 -6.37
CA VAL A 103 -13.72 -5.12 -5.78
C VAL A 103 -14.56 -4.71 -4.57
N PRO A 104 -15.89 -4.96 -4.58
CA PRO A 104 -16.73 -4.51 -3.50
C PRO A 104 -16.40 -5.30 -2.24
N HIS A 105 -16.13 -4.57 -1.17
CA HIS A 105 -15.73 -5.17 0.09
C HIS A 105 -17.00 -5.68 0.83
N ASN A 106 -17.03 -6.95 1.25
CA ASN A 106 -18.21 -7.59 1.84
C ASN A 106 -17.82 -8.37 3.12
N ILE A 107 -18.35 -7.96 4.28
CA ILE A 107 -18.01 -8.51 5.63
C ILE A 107 -19.03 -9.54 6.13
N ARG A 108 -19.95 -10.03 5.31
CA ARG A 108 -20.87 -11.07 5.82
C ARG A 108 -20.07 -12.34 6.17
N PRO A 109 -20.41 -13.03 7.29
CA PRO A 109 -19.77 -14.29 7.64
C PRO A 109 -19.93 -15.30 6.50
N TYR A 110 -18.94 -16.18 6.34
CA TYR A 110 -18.97 -17.21 5.30
C TYR A 110 -20.28 -17.99 5.42
N SER A 111 -21.02 -18.05 4.32
CA SER A 111 -22.30 -18.75 4.29
C SER A 111 -22.47 -19.45 2.96
N PHE A 112 -22.70 -20.76 3.03
CA PHE A 112 -23.07 -21.57 1.87
C PHE A 112 -24.44 -21.19 1.29
N ARG A 113 -25.29 -20.47 2.06
CA ARG A 113 -26.59 -19.99 1.58
C ARG A 113 -26.49 -18.78 0.64
N ARG A 114 -25.37 -18.05 0.62
CA ARG A 114 -25.14 -16.89 -0.24
C ARG A 114 -23.77 -16.99 -0.90
N LEU A 115 -23.68 -17.90 -1.88
CA LEU A 115 -22.45 -18.19 -2.62
C LEU A 115 -21.81 -16.94 -3.25
N SER A 116 -22.61 -16.03 -3.80
CA SER A 116 -22.11 -14.79 -4.42
C SER A 116 -21.34 -13.90 -3.45
N SER A 117 -21.86 -13.71 -2.22
CA SER A 117 -21.15 -12.93 -1.20
C SER A 117 -19.88 -13.62 -0.68
N THR A 118 -19.90 -14.95 -0.62
CA THR A 118 -18.73 -15.75 -0.22
C THR A 118 -17.62 -15.70 -1.27
N LEU A 119 -17.96 -15.84 -2.56
CA LEU A 119 -17.02 -15.71 -3.68
C LEU A 119 -16.42 -14.31 -3.77
N GLN A 120 -17.24 -13.28 -3.62
CA GLN A 120 -16.80 -11.89 -3.61
C GLN A 120 -15.79 -11.61 -2.46
N ARG A 121 -16.03 -12.17 -1.27
CA ARG A 121 -15.11 -12.05 -0.13
C ARG A 121 -13.80 -12.78 -0.37
N LEU A 122 -13.86 -13.98 -0.93
CA LEU A 122 -12.67 -14.76 -1.28
C LEU A 122 -11.82 -14.02 -2.32
N ALA A 123 -12.45 -13.50 -3.38
CA ALA A 123 -11.78 -12.70 -4.40
C ALA A 123 -11.12 -11.45 -3.81
N HIS A 124 -11.82 -10.71 -2.93
CA HIS A 124 -11.26 -9.55 -2.24
C HIS A 124 -10.05 -9.92 -1.38
N ASN A 125 -10.16 -10.96 -0.55
CA ASN A 125 -9.07 -11.36 0.34
C ASN A 125 -7.84 -11.85 -0.44
N MET A 126 -8.04 -12.65 -1.49
CA MET A 126 -6.94 -13.09 -2.36
C MET A 126 -6.26 -11.90 -3.02
N LEU A 127 -7.04 -10.95 -3.55
CA LEU A 127 -6.50 -9.75 -4.18
C LEU A 127 -5.78 -8.84 -3.18
N ALA A 128 -6.31 -8.72 -1.95
CA ALA A 128 -5.64 -8.00 -0.88
C ALA A 128 -4.29 -8.63 -0.56
N ILE A 129 -4.21 -9.96 -0.41
CA ILE A 129 -2.94 -10.67 -0.18
C ILE A 129 -1.95 -10.39 -1.31
N VAL A 130 -2.38 -10.47 -2.56
CA VAL A 130 -1.52 -10.15 -3.72
C VAL A 130 -1.02 -8.71 -3.64
N VAL A 131 -1.87 -7.76 -3.29
CA VAL A 131 -1.50 -6.36 -3.07
C VAL A 131 -0.49 -6.20 -1.94
N PHE A 132 -0.72 -6.83 -0.78
CA PHE A 132 0.18 -6.81 0.38
C PHE A 132 1.56 -7.39 0.08
N LEU A 133 1.67 -8.34 -0.85
CA LEU A 133 2.95 -8.92 -1.28
C LEU A 133 3.61 -8.13 -2.42
N SER A 134 2.82 -7.63 -3.37
CA SER A 134 3.35 -6.93 -4.56
C SER A 134 4.09 -5.64 -4.21
N LEU A 135 3.59 -4.87 -3.23
CA LEU A 135 4.14 -3.56 -2.91
C LEU A 135 5.52 -3.66 -2.22
N PRO A 136 5.74 -4.52 -1.20
CA PRO A 136 7.07 -4.77 -0.67
C PRO A 136 8.02 -5.37 -1.70
N THR A 137 7.55 -6.27 -2.57
CA THR A 137 8.38 -6.80 -3.66
C THR A 137 8.82 -5.69 -4.61
N LEU A 138 7.93 -4.79 -5.02
CA LEU A 138 8.27 -3.64 -5.86
C LEU A 138 9.30 -2.72 -5.18
N ILE A 139 9.14 -2.47 -3.87
CA ILE A 139 10.09 -1.69 -3.08
C ILE A 139 11.47 -2.38 -3.04
N ILE A 140 11.52 -3.69 -2.79
CA ILE A 140 12.77 -4.45 -2.75
C ILE A 140 13.46 -4.40 -4.12
N LEU A 141 12.72 -4.63 -5.21
CA LEU A 141 13.25 -4.55 -6.57
C LEU A 141 13.83 -3.17 -6.87
N PHE A 142 13.12 -2.10 -6.50
CA PHE A 142 13.63 -0.74 -6.63
C PHE A 142 14.94 -0.54 -5.85
N GLN A 143 14.96 -0.92 -4.57
CA GLN A 143 16.13 -0.72 -3.71
C GLN A 143 17.34 -1.53 -4.19
N SER A 144 17.12 -2.76 -4.66
CA SER A 144 18.15 -3.57 -5.30
C SER A 144 18.65 -2.97 -6.61
N ALA A 145 17.80 -2.32 -7.40
CA ALA A 145 18.22 -1.68 -8.65
C ALA A 145 19.06 -0.41 -8.41
N ILE A 146 18.75 0.36 -7.36
CA ILE A 146 19.52 1.60 -7.07
C ILE A 146 20.79 1.34 -6.25
N ILE A 147 20.97 0.17 -5.63
CA ILE A 147 22.07 -0.09 -4.69
C ILE A 147 23.46 0.04 -5.34
N GLU A 148 23.58 -0.29 -6.63
CA GLU A 148 24.85 -0.19 -7.36
C GLU A 148 25.31 1.25 -7.50
N ASN A 149 24.37 2.16 -7.75
CA ASN A 149 24.63 3.59 -7.91
C ASN A 149 24.61 4.35 -6.58
N MET A 150 23.82 3.89 -5.61
CA MET A 150 23.59 4.52 -4.32
C MET A 150 23.54 3.50 -3.19
N PRO A 151 24.71 2.96 -2.76
CA PRO A 151 24.76 1.82 -1.84
C PRO A 151 24.16 2.14 -0.47
N LEU A 152 24.44 3.32 0.10
CA LEU A 152 23.88 3.71 1.40
C LEU A 152 22.36 3.88 1.34
N GLY A 153 21.84 4.55 0.31
CA GLY A 153 20.40 4.70 0.08
C GLY A 153 19.69 3.37 -0.09
N GLY A 154 20.26 2.51 -0.94
CA GLY A 154 19.80 1.14 -1.20
C GLY A 154 19.73 0.28 0.07
N ILE A 155 20.82 0.20 0.83
CA ILE A 155 20.91 -0.64 2.03
C ILE A 155 19.95 -0.15 3.11
N ILE A 156 19.93 1.15 3.42
CA ILE A 156 19.03 1.69 4.45
C ILE A 156 17.57 1.48 4.02
N GLY A 157 17.25 1.71 2.75
CA GLY A 157 15.92 1.45 2.20
C GLY A 157 15.49 -0.02 2.33
N LEU A 158 16.40 -0.97 2.05
CA LEU A 158 16.17 -2.40 2.24
C LEU A 158 15.96 -2.77 3.71
N VAL A 159 16.71 -2.17 4.63
CA VAL A 159 16.52 -2.40 6.08
C VAL A 159 15.15 -1.92 6.53
N ILE A 160 14.71 -0.73 6.09
CA ILE A 160 13.39 -0.18 6.46
C ILE A 160 12.26 -1.10 5.97
N ILE A 161 12.28 -1.50 4.70
CA ILE A 161 11.23 -2.37 4.17
C ILE A 161 11.31 -3.79 4.75
N GLY A 162 12.52 -4.32 4.96
CA GLY A 162 12.72 -5.63 5.58
C GLY A 162 12.14 -5.69 6.99
N MET A 163 12.43 -4.68 7.82
CA MET A 163 11.84 -4.55 9.15
C MET A 163 10.31 -4.42 9.09
N THR A 164 9.79 -3.66 8.13
CA THR A 164 8.34 -3.52 7.91
C THR A 164 7.69 -4.88 7.62
N VAL A 165 8.26 -5.65 6.69
CA VAL A 165 7.75 -6.98 6.32
C VAL A 165 7.81 -7.94 7.51
N ILE A 166 8.92 -7.94 8.27
CA ILE A 166 9.09 -8.79 9.46
C ILE A 166 8.04 -8.45 10.53
N ILE A 167 7.88 -7.17 10.87
CA ILE A 167 6.90 -6.73 11.88
C ILE A 167 5.49 -7.08 11.43
N THR A 168 5.17 -6.86 10.15
CA THR A 168 3.86 -7.21 9.58
C THR A 168 3.62 -8.73 9.67
N ALA A 169 4.60 -9.56 9.30
CA ALA A 169 4.49 -11.01 9.39
C ALA A 169 4.31 -11.50 10.84
N ILE A 170 5.05 -10.93 11.79
CA ILE A 170 4.89 -11.25 13.22
C ILE A 170 3.48 -10.88 13.70
N SER A 171 2.94 -9.73 13.29
CA SER A 171 1.58 -9.32 13.61
C SER A 171 0.55 -10.30 13.03
N ILE A 172 0.71 -10.73 11.77
CA ILE A 172 -0.17 -11.74 11.14
C ILE A 172 -0.16 -13.05 11.93
N ILE A 173 1.02 -13.52 12.34
CA ILE A 173 1.16 -14.78 13.08
C ILE A 173 0.50 -14.69 14.46
N ARG A 174 0.66 -13.55 15.16
CA ARG A 174 0.17 -13.38 16.54
C ARG A 174 -1.32 -13.08 16.62
N GLU A 175 -1.82 -12.24 15.73
CA GLU A 175 -3.16 -11.65 15.87
C GLU A 175 -4.07 -11.95 14.67
N GLY A 176 -3.59 -12.77 13.72
CA GLY A 176 -4.18 -12.87 12.40
C GLY A 176 -3.92 -11.61 11.58
N ILE A 177 -4.31 -11.64 10.31
CA ILE A 177 -4.38 -10.40 9.56
C ILE A 177 -5.53 -9.60 10.20
N ASN A 178 -5.27 -8.40 10.72
CA ASN A 178 -6.30 -7.55 11.35
C ASN A 178 -5.99 -6.06 11.07
N GLY A 179 -6.83 -5.15 11.59
CA GLY A 179 -6.62 -3.70 11.38
C GLY A 179 -5.29 -3.17 11.93
N ILE A 180 -4.73 -3.78 12.97
CA ILE A 180 -3.42 -3.41 13.55
C ILE A 180 -2.30 -3.79 12.57
N THR A 181 -2.36 -4.99 11.98
CA THR A 181 -1.44 -5.44 10.94
C THR A 181 -1.42 -4.50 9.74
N GLU A 182 -2.59 -4.08 9.26
CA GLU A 182 -2.72 -3.15 8.13
C GLU A 182 -2.06 -1.79 8.45
N ILE A 183 -2.25 -1.28 9.68
CA ILE A 183 -1.65 -0.01 10.12
C ILE A 183 -0.12 -0.12 10.16
N PHE A 184 0.45 -1.21 10.69
CA PHE A 184 1.90 -1.40 10.70
C PHE A 184 2.49 -1.42 9.30
N PHE A 185 1.83 -2.12 8.37
CA PHE A 185 2.24 -2.20 6.98
C PHE A 185 2.23 -0.83 6.29
N ILE A 186 1.12 -0.09 6.41
CA ILE A 186 0.97 1.25 5.81
C ILE A 186 2.01 2.21 6.39
N ASN A 187 2.21 2.19 7.70
CA ASN A 187 3.20 3.06 8.34
C ASN A 187 4.62 2.72 7.92
N GLY A 188 4.97 1.44 7.76
CA GLY A 188 6.30 1.04 7.32
C GLY A 188 6.59 1.48 5.86
N ILE A 189 5.62 1.30 4.96
CA ILE A 189 5.72 1.82 3.58
C ILE A 189 5.81 3.35 3.59
N SER A 190 5.05 4.02 4.46
CA SER A 190 5.10 5.48 4.61
C SER A 190 6.49 5.95 5.05
N ILE A 191 7.10 5.31 6.05
CA ILE A 191 8.47 5.63 6.50
C ILE A 191 9.47 5.43 5.36
N TRP A 192 9.36 4.31 4.64
CA TRP A 192 10.19 4.05 3.47
C TRP A 192 10.04 5.13 2.39
N THR A 193 8.80 5.56 2.12
CA THR A 193 8.49 6.58 1.12
C THR A 193 9.09 7.93 1.49
N VAL A 194 8.99 8.33 2.77
CA VAL A 194 9.66 9.54 3.30
C VAL A 194 11.16 9.46 3.10
N PHE A 195 11.75 8.34 3.51
CA PHE A 195 13.18 8.12 3.42
C PHE A 195 13.68 8.27 1.98
N VAL A 196 13.09 7.53 1.02
CA VAL A 196 13.48 7.60 -0.40
C VAL A 196 13.27 9.00 -0.94
N THR A 197 12.14 9.65 -0.62
CA THR A 197 11.86 11.01 -1.08
C THR A 197 12.93 12.01 -0.61
N ILE A 198 13.25 12.01 0.68
CA ILE A 198 14.29 12.89 1.24
C ILE A 198 15.64 12.56 0.60
N TYR A 199 15.96 11.27 0.49
CA TYR A 199 17.25 10.83 -0.03
C TYR A 199 17.44 11.22 -1.50
N THR A 200 16.44 10.99 -2.35
CA THR A 200 16.46 11.37 -3.77
C THR A 200 16.49 12.89 -3.97
N VAL A 201 15.83 13.67 -3.12
CA VAL A 201 15.83 15.13 -3.25
C VAL A 201 17.18 15.73 -2.83
N LEU A 202 17.73 15.30 -1.70
CA LEU A 202 18.94 15.88 -1.10
C LEU A 202 20.25 15.33 -1.66
N PHE A 203 20.30 14.04 -1.97
CA PHE A 203 21.54 13.34 -2.32
C PHE A 203 21.53 12.72 -3.72
N GLY A 204 20.34 12.53 -4.31
CA GLY A 204 20.19 12.17 -5.72
C GLY A 204 20.62 13.29 -6.63
#